data_AF-A0A2D5EQ46-F1
#
_entry.id   AF-A0A2D5EQ46-F1
#
_cell.length_a   1.000
_cell.length_b   1.000
_cell.length_c   1.000
_cell.angle_alpha   90.00
_cell.angle_beta   90.00
_cell.angle_gamma   90.00
#
_symmetry.space_group_name_H-M   'P 1'
#
loop_
_entity.id
_entity.type
_entity.pdbx_description
1 polymer ?
#
loop_
_entity_poly.entity_id
_entity_poly.type
_entity_poly.pdbx_seq_one_letter_code
_entity_poly.pdbx_strand_id
1 'polypeptide(L)'
;MRRTTLSLLLALAACGGDEERTLPDESGDLAIGSGGSSPSHLAGTRPVGPEVGGTRWRFVEASCTEGAPELAGEGFDRFAEVLATDAGLLFLYDQRFGDACTETVAQVATPGDTPDSEWQMVEEARVSVGDCPTQPEENRPGDVRMRGQFLEVWVQRSNWCNGLEVKHVYAPARPAAPDGPQLARHYALHFNRQDARRVTELFSASGSLVEPFNRTPEDQPMRHDGQAAIYQWYQEAFGNTPWLAMKVTGLEPGVADGAWVMTWHYMDPRLDVPFGGRNLFTVAGGEIFEATIEITQQQVPVEGLEEAAETIAPEATGEVSAPAEEAAEGEAAAGEEGAAEGEAEEAAEDVPPPPADPEAG
;
A
#
# COMPACT_ATOMS: atom_id res chain seq x y z
N MET A 1 28.61 47.76 -72.49
CA MET A 1 28.36 46.30 -72.33
C MET A 1 26.84 46.13 -72.41
N ARG A 2 26.25 45.71 -73.55
CA ARG A 2 25.99 44.31 -73.98
C ARG A 2 25.50 43.45 -72.80
N ARG A 3 24.38 42.73 -72.79
CA ARG A 3 23.38 42.33 -73.81
C ARG A 3 22.18 41.69 -73.05
N THR A 4 20.97 41.90 -73.58
CA THR A 4 19.94 40.89 -73.92
C THR A 4 19.33 39.96 -72.84
N THR A 5 18.05 40.23 -72.52
CA THR A 5 16.85 39.34 -72.59
C THR A 5 17.03 37.81 -72.64
N LEU A 6 16.28 37.07 -71.79
CA LEU A 6 15.25 36.08 -72.22
C LEU A 6 14.42 35.54 -71.04
N SER A 7 13.10 35.61 -71.16
CA SER A 7 12.10 34.85 -70.39
C SER A 7 12.10 33.36 -70.79
N LEU A 8 11.60 32.48 -69.91
CA LEU A 8 10.69 31.40 -70.33
C LEU A 8 9.85 30.88 -69.16
N LEU A 9 8.52 30.90 -69.36
CA LEU A 9 7.49 30.16 -68.62
C LEU A 9 7.53 28.66 -68.95
N LEU A 10 6.99 27.81 -68.05
CA LEU A 10 6.08 26.66 -68.31
C LEU A 10 5.67 26.10 -66.92
N ALA A 11 4.44 26.11 -66.40
CA ALA A 11 3.09 25.74 -66.85
C ALA A 11 2.72 24.25 -66.58
N LEU A 12 1.59 24.08 -65.85
CA LEU A 12 0.61 22.95 -65.85
C LEU A 12 1.10 21.64 -65.17
N ALA A 13 0.31 20.82 -64.46
CA ALA A 13 -1.14 20.62 -64.29
C ALA A 13 -1.35 19.96 -62.88
N ALA A 14 -2.42 20.23 -62.11
CA ALA A 14 -3.72 19.52 -62.11
C ALA A 14 -3.58 17.99 -62.08
N CYS A 15 -4.40 17.17 -61.42
CA CYS A 15 -5.55 17.26 -60.54
C CYS A 15 -5.88 15.79 -60.21
N GLY A 16 -6.44 15.53 -59.04
CA GLY A 16 -7.30 14.37 -58.80
C GLY A 16 -6.58 13.04 -58.51
N GLY A 17 -7.07 12.19 -57.62
CA GLY A 17 -8.38 12.24 -56.98
C GLY A 17 -8.47 11.33 -55.76
N ASP A 18 -9.46 11.66 -54.95
CA ASP A 18 -10.16 10.72 -54.07
C ASP A 18 -10.70 9.54 -54.89
N GLU A 19 -10.48 8.33 -54.37
CA GLU A 19 -11.41 7.19 -54.43
C GLU A 19 -10.94 6.25 -53.30
N GLU A 20 -11.62 6.27 -52.16
CA GLU A 20 -12.75 5.38 -51.83
C GLU A 20 -12.29 4.03 -51.26
N ARG A 21 -12.91 3.68 -50.13
CA ARG A 21 -12.55 2.59 -49.21
C ARG A 21 -12.47 1.24 -49.90
N THR A 22 -11.39 0.51 -49.63
CA THR A 22 -11.41 -0.96 -49.58
C THR A 22 -11.09 -1.44 -48.16
N LEU A 23 -11.81 -2.49 -47.77
CA LEU A 23 -11.96 -3.18 -46.49
C LEU A 23 -10.64 -3.57 -45.79
N PRO A 24 -10.66 -3.96 -44.48
CA PRO A 24 -9.46 -4.35 -43.75
C PRO A 24 -8.77 -5.53 -44.42
N ASP A 25 -7.50 -5.34 -44.75
CA ASP A 25 -6.61 -6.41 -45.21
C ASP A 25 -6.24 -7.28 -44.00
N GLU A 26 -6.93 -8.41 -43.86
CA GLU A 26 -6.52 -9.55 -43.05
C GLU A 26 -5.32 -10.25 -43.72
N SER A 27 -4.18 -9.57 -43.75
CA SER A 27 -2.89 -10.21 -43.97
C SER A 27 -2.03 -10.00 -42.74
N GLY A 28 -1.74 -11.11 -42.07
CA GLY A 28 -0.84 -11.17 -40.93
C GLY A 28 0.58 -10.80 -41.35
N ASP A 29 0.86 -9.50 -41.35
CA ASP A 29 2.20 -8.95 -41.38
C ASP A 29 2.87 -9.09 -40.00
N LEU A 30 3.05 -10.36 -39.61
CA LEU A 30 4.14 -10.81 -38.77
C LEU A 30 5.46 -10.66 -39.53
N ALA A 31 5.87 -9.41 -39.76
CA ALA A 31 7.24 -9.06 -40.14
C ALA A 31 7.45 -7.54 -39.98
N ILE A 32 7.35 -7.04 -38.75
CA ILE A 32 8.15 -5.86 -38.40
C ILE A 32 9.60 -6.32 -38.43
N GLY A 33 10.22 -6.08 -39.58
CA GLY A 33 11.62 -6.35 -39.84
C GLY A 33 12.50 -5.70 -38.79
N SER A 34 13.41 -6.52 -38.29
CA SER A 34 14.72 -6.18 -37.77
C SER A 34 15.34 -4.95 -38.45
N GLY A 35 15.06 -3.78 -37.87
CA GLY A 35 15.61 -2.49 -38.25
C GLY A 35 15.90 -1.69 -37.01
N GLY A 36 17.04 -1.98 -36.37
CA GLY A 36 17.52 -1.28 -35.18
C GLY A 36 16.76 -1.64 -33.91
N SER A 37 16.96 -2.85 -33.39
CA SER A 37 16.60 -3.13 -32.00
C SER A 37 17.30 -2.10 -31.14
N SER A 38 16.54 -1.17 -30.56
CA SER A 38 16.96 -0.52 -29.33
C SER A 38 17.49 -1.63 -28.42
N PRO A 39 18.68 -1.50 -27.83
CA PRO A 39 19.13 -2.49 -26.87
C PRO A 39 18.00 -2.64 -25.84
N SER A 40 17.49 -3.86 -25.66
CA SER A 40 16.55 -4.18 -24.59
C SER A 40 17.04 -3.51 -23.30
N HIS A 41 16.16 -2.97 -22.45
CA HIS A 41 16.56 -2.32 -21.19
C HIS A 41 17.42 -3.24 -20.31
N LEU A 42 17.30 -4.56 -20.53
CA LEU A 42 18.09 -5.62 -19.91
C LEU A 42 19.56 -5.67 -20.38
N ALA A 43 19.89 -5.11 -21.55
CA ALA A 43 21.21 -5.19 -22.14
C ALA A 43 22.28 -4.53 -21.25
N GLY A 44 23.30 -5.33 -20.90
CA GLY A 44 24.40 -4.90 -20.02
C GLY A 44 24.02 -4.82 -18.54
N THR A 45 22.87 -5.39 -18.16
CA THR A 45 22.45 -5.52 -16.75
C THR A 45 22.57 -6.96 -16.27
N ARG A 46 22.47 -7.16 -14.95
CA ARG A 46 22.28 -8.47 -14.32
C ARG A 46 20.99 -8.47 -13.51
N PRO A 47 20.24 -9.60 -13.47
CA PRO A 47 19.11 -9.75 -12.57
C PRO A 47 19.54 -9.57 -11.12
N VAL A 48 18.63 -9.04 -10.31
CA VAL A 48 18.77 -8.95 -8.87
C VAL A 48 18.20 -10.22 -8.21
N GLY A 49 18.89 -10.73 -7.19
CA GLY A 49 18.36 -11.79 -6.32
C GLY A 49 18.23 -11.34 -4.86
N PRO A 50 17.99 -12.27 -3.92
CA PRO A 50 17.83 -11.97 -2.50
C PRO A 50 19.07 -11.35 -1.84
N GLU A 51 20.23 -11.36 -2.49
CA GLU A 51 21.48 -10.77 -1.97
C GLU A 51 21.42 -9.25 -1.79
N VAL A 52 20.46 -8.56 -2.42
CA VAL A 52 20.23 -7.13 -2.16
C VAL A 52 19.36 -6.89 -0.93
N GLY A 53 18.85 -7.93 -0.27
CA GLY A 53 18.14 -7.80 0.99
C GLY A 53 19.03 -7.20 2.08
N GLY A 54 18.46 -6.33 2.91
CA GLY A 54 19.17 -5.60 3.96
C GLY A 54 20.04 -4.44 3.45
N THR A 55 19.84 -4.00 2.21
CA THR A 55 20.62 -2.89 1.63
C THR A 55 19.79 -1.60 1.52
N ARG A 56 20.48 -0.46 1.47
CA ARG A 56 19.89 0.86 1.32
C ARG A 56 20.45 1.55 0.08
N TRP A 57 19.58 2.26 -0.63
CA TRP A 57 19.90 2.91 -1.88
C TRP A 57 19.39 4.34 -1.89
N ARG A 58 20.16 5.24 -2.49
CA ARG A 58 19.77 6.65 -2.67
C ARG A 58 19.39 6.88 -4.12
N PHE A 59 18.26 7.53 -4.34
CA PHE A 59 17.81 7.93 -5.66
C PHE A 59 18.85 8.82 -6.36
N VAL A 60 19.07 8.58 -7.65
CA VAL A 60 20.00 9.33 -8.50
C VAL A 60 19.25 10.06 -9.59
N GLU A 61 18.47 9.31 -10.36
CA GLU A 61 17.70 9.85 -11.48
C GLU A 61 16.48 8.97 -11.76
N ALA A 62 15.49 9.57 -12.40
CA ALA A 62 14.42 8.85 -13.06
C ALA A 62 14.33 9.30 -14.51
N SER A 63 13.91 8.39 -15.39
CA SER A 63 13.65 8.71 -16.79
C SER A 63 12.39 7.99 -17.27
N CYS A 64 11.50 8.75 -17.90
CA CYS A 64 10.44 8.25 -18.75
C CYS A 64 10.96 8.11 -20.19
N THR A 65 10.18 7.42 -21.03
CA THR A 65 10.41 7.40 -22.48
C THR A 65 10.46 8.80 -23.09
N GLU A 66 9.68 9.75 -22.55
CA GLU A 66 9.54 11.12 -23.07
C GLU A 66 10.52 12.14 -22.45
N GLY A 67 11.30 11.74 -21.44
CA GLY A 67 12.19 12.64 -20.69
C GLY A 67 12.18 12.37 -19.19
N ALA A 68 12.82 13.24 -18.40
CA ALA A 68 12.78 13.11 -16.94
C ALA A 68 11.35 13.38 -16.41
N PRO A 69 10.83 12.58 -15.46
CA PRO A 69 9.51 12.82 -14.87
C PRO A 69 9.52 14.11 -14.05
N GLU A 70 8.41 14.85 -14.09
CA GLU A 70 8.24 16.12 -13.36
C GLU A 70 8.44 15.96 -11.85
N LEU A 71 8.01 14.82 -11.30
CA LEU A 71 8.13 14.48 -9.87
C LEU A 71 9.59 14.39 -9.39
N ALA A 72 10.56 14.16 -10.27
CA ALA A 72 11.99 14.10 -9.95
C ALA A 72 12.65 15.50 -10.01
N GLY A 73 11.90 16.55 -9.66
CA GLY A 73 12.34 17.94 -9.66
C GLY A 73 13.16 18.35 -8.42
N GLU A 74 13.39 19.65 -8.29
CA GLU A 74 14.12 20.22 -7.17
C GLU A 74 13.43 19.94 -5.82
N GLY A 75 14.20 19.55 -4.80
CA GLY A 75 13.68 19.23 -3.48
C GLY A 75 13.14 17.80 -3.34
N PHE A 76 13.11 17.01 -4.41
CA PHE A 76 12.84 15.57 -4.33
C PHE A 76 14.07 14.83 -3.77
N ASP A 77 13.84 14.00 -2.76
CA ASP A 77 14.82 13.01 -2.30
C ASP A 77 14.09 11.70 -2.03
N ARG A 78 14.75 10.58 -2.35
CA ARG A 78 14.22 9.24 -2.07
C ARG A 78 15.33 8.31 -1.64
N PHE A 79 15.06 7.55 -0.58
CA PHE A 79 15.81 6.35 -0.24
C PHE A 79 14.95 5.12 -0.49
N ALA A 80 15.58 4.03 -0.91
CA ALA A 80 14.97 2.72 -1.01
C ALA A 80 15.70 1.77 -0.04
N GLU A 81 14.98 1.25 0.94
CA GLU A 81 15.44 0.14 1.75
C GLU A 81 14.87 -1.16 1.17
N VAL A 82 15.72 -2.15 0.99
CA VAL A 82 15.35 -3.40 0.32
C VAL A 82 15.42 -4.54 1.32
N LEU A 83 14.32 -5.25 1.49
CA LEU A 83 14.20 -6.41 2.36
C LEU A 83 13.99 -7.66 1.49
N ALA A 84 14.74 -8.71 1.76
CA ALA A 84 14.45 -10.01 1.17
C ALA A 84 13.22 -10.62 1.85
N THR A 85 12.38 -11.28 1.07
CA THR A 85 11.21 -12.03 1.50
C THR A 85 11.21 -13.39 0.82
N ASP A 86 10.36 -14.31 1.28
CA ASP A 86 10.26 -15.64 0.67
C ASP A 86 9.74 -15.59 -0.77
N ALA A 87 8.98 -14.55 -1.12
CA ALA A 87 8.35 -14.36 -2.42
C ALA A 87 9.17 -13.48 -3.39
N GLY A 88 10.19 -12.76 -2.91
CA GLY A 88 10.90 -11.77 -3.71
C GLY A 88 11.48 -10.66 -2.85
N LEU A 89 11.36 -9.42 -3.30
CA LEU A 89 11.89 -8.25 -2.60
C LEU A 89 10.77 -7.34 -2.15
N LEU A 90 10.93 -6.76 -0.97
CA LEU A 90 10.14 -5.66 -0.48
C LEU A 90 10.99 -4.39 -0.51
N PHE A 91 10.52 -3.40 -1.23
CA PHE A 91 11.07 -2.06 -1.26
C PHE A 91 10.28 -1.15 -0.32
N LEU A 92 10.97 -0.50 0.60
CA LEU A 92 10.45 0.62 1.38
C LEU A 92 11.05 1.91 0.81
N TYR A 93 10.23 2.69 0.13
CA TYR A 93 10.64 3.97 -0.44
C TYR A 93 10.27 5.10 0.51
N ASP A 94 11.26 5.67 1.19
CA ASP A 94 11.09 6.92 1.94
C ASP A 94 11.38 8.10 1.02
N GLN A 95 10.38 8.94 0.84
CA GLN A 95 10.34 10.01 -0.13
C GLN A 95 10.07 11.34 0.55
N ARG A 96 10.67 12.39 0.01
CA ARG A 96 10.41 13.76 0.41
C ARG A 96 10.20 14.60 -0.83
N PHE A 97 9.14 15.39 -0.82
CA PHE A 97 8.78 16.34 -1.87
C PHE A 97 8.84 17.76 -1.29
N GLY A 98 10.02 18.38 -1.38
CA GLY A 98 10.28 19.66 -0.73
C GLY A 98 10.22 19.54 0.80
N ASP A 99 9.68 20.56 1.47
CA ASP A 99 9.53 20.56 2.94
C ASP A 99 8.09 20.24 3.39
N ALA A 100 7.15 20.18 2.44
CA ALA A 100 5.71 20.11 2.73
C ALA A 100 5.16 18.67 2.76
N CYS A 101 5.81 17.72 2.09
CA CYS A 101 5.33 16.34 2.02
C CYS A 101 6.47 15.34 2.26
N THR A 102 6.17 14.35 3.11
CA THR A 102 6.94 13.11 3.20
C THR A 102 6.03 11.92 2.97
N GLU A 103 6.54 10.91 2.29
CA GLU A 103 5.78 9.72 1.92
C GLU A 103 6.64 8.48 2.08
N THR A 104 6.07 7.42 2.63
CA THR A 104 6.68 6.10 2.63
C THR A 104 5.80 5.14 1.84
N VAL A 105 6.37 4.42 0.87
CA VAL A 105 5.67 3.43 0.03
C VAL A 105 6.30 2.06 0.21
N ALA A 106 5.47 1.03 0.43
CA ALA A 106 5.88 -0.35 0.40
C ALA A 106 5.51 -0.97 -0.95
N GLN A 107 6.51 -1.45 -1.68
CA GLN A 107 6.30 -2.15 -2.95
C GLN A 107 6.92 -3.54 -2.88
N VAL A 108 6.11 -4.56 -3.14
CA VAL A 108 6.60 -5.92 -3.35
C VAL A 108 6.94 -6.10 -4.82
N ALA A 109 8.12 -6.69 -5.05
CA ALA A 109 8.65 -7.04 -6.35
C ALA A 109 8.88 -8.56 -6.38
N THR A 110 8.04 -9.26 -7.12
CA THR A 110 8.09 -10.72 -7.25
C THR A 110 8.73 -11.09 -8.59
N PRO A 111 9.86 -11.83 -8.61
CA PRO A 111 10.49 -12.23 -9.85
C PRO A 111 9.62 -13.21 -10.64
N GLY A 112 9.71 -13.18 -11.96
CA GLY A 112 9.13 -14.21 -12.82
C GLY A 112 9.93 -15.53 -12.79
N ASP A 113 9.43 -16.54 -13.51
CA ASP A 113 9.98 -17.90 -13.49
C ASP A 113 11.41 -18.02 -14.04
N THR A 114 11.87 -17.04 -14.81
CA THR A 114 13.23 -17.01 -15.37
C THR A 114 13.92 -15.69 -15.03
N PRO A 115 15.27 -15.64 -15.05
CA PRO A 115 16.00 -14.43 -14.70
C PRO A 115 15.70 -13.20 -15.58
N ASP A 116 15.18 -13.43 -16.79
CA ASP A 116 14.80 -12.38 -17.73
C ASP A 116 13.29 -12.19 -17.89
N SER A 117 12.49 -12.91 -17.12
CA SER A 117 11.05 -12.69 -17.03
C SER A 117 10.73 -11.39 -16.31
N GLU A 118 9.66 -10.74 -16.74
CA GLU A 118 9.12 -9.56 -16.05
C GLU A 118 8.76 -9.90 -14.61
N TRP A 119 9.04 -8.96 -13.73
CA TRP A 119 8.68 -8.99 -12.32
C TRP A 119 7.27 -8.42 -12.15
N GLN A 120 6.52 -8.97 -11.19
CA GLN A 120 5.27 -8.38 -10.75
C GLN A 120 5.55 -7.35 -9.67
N MET A 121 5.11 -6.11 -9.89
CA MET A 121 5.31 -4.97 -8.99
C MET A 121 3.96 -4.57 -8.40
N VAL A 122 3.87 -4.61 -7.07
CA VAL A 122 2.63 -4.35 -6.31
C VAL A 122 2.93 -3.33 -5.23
N GLU A 123 2.25 -2.18 -5.28
CA GLU A 123 2.22 -1.26 -4.15
C GLU A 123 1.25 -1.82 -3.10
N GLU A 124 1.77 -2.26 -1.96
CA GLU A 124 0.94 -2.87 -0.91
C GLU A 124 0.38 -1.84 0.08
N ALA A 125 1.15 -0.77 0.34
CA ALA A 125 0.70 0.31 1.19
C ALA A 125 1.48 1.60 0.93
N ARG A 126 0.87 2.70 1.37
CA ARG A 126 1.41 4.05 1.33
C ARG A 126 1.01 4.80 2.58
N VAL A 127 1.93 5.58 3.11
CA VAL A 127 1.70 6.52 4.20
C VAL A 127 2.27 7.86 3.79
N SER A 128 1.41 8.89 3.79
CA SER A 128 1.77 10.25 3.41
C SER A 128 1.53 11.17 4.60
N VAL A 129 2.43 12.13 4.81
CA VAL A 129 2.29 13.22 5.78
C VAL A 129 2.41 14.53 5.01
N GLY A 130 1.32 15.30 5.00
CA GLY A 130 1.16 16.48 4.14
C GLY A 130 0.53 16.15 2.79
N ASP A 131 0.42 17.16 1.93
CA ASP A 131 -0.18 17.03 0.60
C ASP A 131 0.86 16.55 -0.42
N CYS A 132 0.88 15.24 -0.64
CA CYS A 132 1.83 14.61 -1.55
C CYS A 132 1.29 14.55 -2.99
N PRO A 133 2.12 14.86 -4.01
CA PRO A 133 1.68 14.96 -5.41
C PRO A 133 1.54 13.61 -6.11
N THR A 134 1.86 12.51 -5.43
CA THR A 134 1.89 11.16 -5.97
C THR A 134 0.55 10.45 -5.78
N GLN A 135 0.26 9.52 -6.69
CA GLN A 135 -0.91 8.65 -6.61
C GLN A 135 -0.48 7.20 -6.39
N PRO A 136 -1.32 6.36 -5.76
CA PRO A 136 -1.08 4.93 -5.66
C PRO A 136 -0.89 4.31 -7.04
N GLU A 137 0.08 3.43 -7.18
CA GLU A 137 0.35 2.75 -8.44
C GLU A 137 -0.41 1.43 -8.53
N GLU A 138 -0.97 1.12 -9.70
CA GLU A 138 -1.62 -0.17 -9.93
C GLU A 138 -0.61 -1.33 -10.03
N ASN A 139 -1.12 -2.56 -9.94
CA ASN A 139 -0.35 -3.77 -10.17
C ASN A 139 0.19 -3.79 -11.61
N ARG A 140 1.53 -3.85 -11.73
CA ARG A 140 2.19 -3.65 -13.03
C ARG A 140 3.44 -4.52 -13.22
N PRO A 141 3.77 -4.88 -14.47
CA PRO A 141 5.06 -5.47 -14.80
C PRO A 141 6.22 -4.50 -14.54
N GLY A 142 7.39 -5.04 -14.28
CA GLY A 142 8.62 -4.30 -14.15
C GLY A 142 9.84 -5.19 -14.16
N ASP A 143 10.98 -4.62 -13.81
CA ASP A 143 12.24 -5.32 -13.66
C ASP A 143 13.08 -4.68 -12.56
N VAL A 144 13.81 -5.52 -11.83
CA VAL A 144 14.82 -5.07 -10.87
C VAL A 144 16.18 -5.59 -11.33
N ARG A 145 17.07 -4.67 -11.71
CA ARG A 145 18.35 -5.00 -12.35
C ARG A 145 19.50 -4.26 -11.70
N MET A 146 20.70 -4.81 -11.81
CA MET A 146 21.94 -4.14 -11.46
C MET A 146 22.71 -3.76 -12.72
N ARG A 147 23.12 -2.49 -12.81
CA ARG A 147 24.05 -1.99 -13.84
C ARG A 147 25.31 -1.47 -13.18
N GLY A 148 26.36 -2.29 -13.20
CA GLY A 148 27.56 -2.03 -12.41
C GLY A 148 27.23 -1.99 -10.91
N GLN A 149 27.41 -0.81 -10.30
CA GLN A 149 27.10 -0.57 -8.88
C GLN A 149 25.70 0.02 -8.65
N PHE A 150 24.98 0.38 -9.71
CA PHE A 150 23.66 1.00 -9.58
C PHE A 150 22.56 -0.05 -9.62
N LEU A 151 21.52 0.20 -8.81
CA LEU A 151 20.26 -0.53 -8.86
C LEU A 151 19.31 0.21 -9.80
N GLU A 152 18.76 -0.48 -10.78
CA GLU A 152 17.77 0.04 -11.71
C GLU A 152 16.43 -0.66 -11.43
N VAL A 153 15.39 0.12 -11.17
CA VAL A 153 14.01 -0.35 -11.02
C VAL A 153 13.20 0.20 -12.18
N TRP A 154 12.76 -0.70 -13.05
CA TRP A 154 11.91 -0.41 -14.19
C TRP A 154 10.48 -0.81 -13.85
N VAL A 155 9.51 0.06 -14.11
CA VAL A 155 8.09 -0.30 -13.99
C VAL A 155 7.32 0.25 -15.18
N GLN A 156 6.49 -0.60 -15.77
CA GLN A 156 5.58 -0.21 -16.85
C GLN A 156 4.32 0.43 -16.27
N ARG A 157 3.58 1.20 -17.07
CA ARG A 157 2.28 1.78 -16.65
C ARG A 157 2.36 2.63 -15.38
N SER A 158 3.41 3.44 -15.24
CA SER A 158 3.64 4.25 -14.04
C SER A 158 2.95 5.61 -14.10
N ASN A 159 2.33 5.99 -12.99
CA ASN A 159 1.79 7.33 -12.78
C ASN A 159 2.88 8.42 -12.83
N TRP A 160 4.16 8.09 -12.61
CA TRP A 160 5.28 9.03 -12.76
C TRP A 160 5.50 9.50 -14.20
N CYS A 161 5.07 8.68 -15.16
CA CYS A 161 5.25 8.91 -16.58
C CYS A 161 3.93 8.82 -17.34
N ASN A 162 2.81 9.24 -16.70
CA ASN A 162 1.48 9.27 -17.31
C ASN A 162 1.04 7.93 -17.93
N GLY A 163 1.34 6.81 -17.27
CA GLY A 163 1.04 5.47 -17.75
C GLY A 163 2.08 4.86 -18.70
N LEU A 164 3.23 5.52 -18.88
CA LEU A 164 4.37 4.95 -19.61
C LEU A 164 5.38 4.29 -18.66
N GLU A 165 6.40 3.68 -19.24
CA GLU A 165 7.50 3.09 -18.48
C GLU A 165 8.35 4.17 -17.81
N VAL A 166 8.73 3.90 -16.55
CA VAL A 166 9.71 4.68 -15.81
C VAL A 166 10.88 3.80 -15.40
N LYS A 167 12.09 4.33 -15.57
CA LYS A 167 13.33 3.82 -14.99
C LYS A 167 13.70 4.67 -13.78
N HIS A 168 13.85 4.07 -12.62
CA HIS A 168 14.48 4.69 -11.46
C HIS A 168 15.87 4.12 -11.26
N VAL A 169 16.87 4.99 -11.07
CA VAL A 169 18.26 4.59 -10.82
C VAL A 169 18.65 4.99 -9.41
N TYR A 170 19.28 4.06 -8.70
CA TYR A 170 19.74 4.28 -7.34
C TYR A 170 21.22 3.93 -7.17
N ALA A 171 21.92 4.73 -6.38
CA ALA A 171 23.29 4.47 -5.94
C ALA A 171 23.27 3.78 -4.56
N PRO A 172 24.26 2.93 -4.25
CA PRO A 172 24.38 2.35 -2.91
C PRO A 172 24.51 3.45 -1.86
N ALA A 173 23.77 3.31 -0.77
CA ALA A 173 23.84 4.19 0.39
C ALA A 173 24.26 3.39 1.62
N ARG A 174 24.90 4.06 2.59
CA ARG A 174 25.19 3.42 3.86
C ARG A 174 23.87 3.14 4.59
N PRO A 175 23.73 1.97 5.22
CA PRO A 175 22.64 1.75 6.17
C PRO A 175 22.66 2.86 7.22
N ALA A 176 21.48 3.39 7.53
CA ALA A 176 21.30 4.36 8.60
C ALA A 176 20.09 3.91 9.41
N ALA A 177 20.22 3.98 10.73
CA ALA A 177 19.11 3.74 11.62
C ALA A 177 18.00 4.76 11.30
N PRO A 178 16.74 4.31 11.18
CA PRO A 178 15.63 5.22 10.92
C PRO A 178 15.47 6.20 12.08
N ASP A 179 15.17 7.46 11.78
CA ASP A 179 14.82 8.43 12.81
C ASP A 179 13.37 8.20 13.31
N GLY A 180 12.98 8.91 14.37
CA GLY A 180 11.63 8.79 14.92
C GLY A 180 10.49 9.01 13.91
N PRO A 181 10.52 10.03 13.03
CA PRO A 181 9.46 10.21 12.06
C PRO A 181 9.47 9.14 10.96
N GLN A 182 10.64 8.63 10.55
CA GLN A 182 10.73 7.47 9.67
C GLN A 182 10.11 6.23 10.32
N LEU A 183 10.46 5.91 11.57
CA LEU A 183 9.89 4.77 12.30
C LEU A 183 8.37 4.87 12.44
N ALA A 184 7.83 6.05 12.75
CA ALA A 184 6.38 6.24 12.86
C ALA A 184 5.67 5.98 11.52
N ARG A 185 6.23 6.44 10.39
CA ARG A 185 5.69 6.14 9.06
C ARG A 185 5.83 4.66 8.71
N HIS A 186 6.96 4.03 9.00
CA HIS A 186 7.17 2.59 8.80
C HIS A 186 6.19 1.75 9.64
N TYR A 187 5.93 2.17 10.88
CA TYR A 187 4.93 1.56 11.75
C TYR A 187 3.54 1.60 11.09
N ALA A 188 3.07 2.79 10.68
CA ALA A 188 1.77 2.94 10.03
C ALA A 188 1.70 2.17 8.70
N LEU A 189 2.80 2.14 7.95
CA LEU A 189 2.91 1.42 6.68
C LEU A 189 2.73 -0.08 6.88
N HIS A 190 3.46 -0.68 7.82
CA HIS A 190 3.35 -2.11 8.11
C HIS A 190 2.04 -2.47 8.80
N PHE A 191 1.46 -1.55 9.58
CA PHE A 191 0.10 -1.69 10.10
C PHE A 191 -0.92 -1.77 8.96
N ASN A 192 -0.85 -0.87 7.97
CA ASN A 192 -1.75 -0.87 6.81
C ASN A 192 -1.56 -2.10 5.91
N ARG A 193 -0.37 -2.72 5.93
CA ARG A 193 -0.09 -4.01 5.27
C ARG A 193 -0.52 -5.21 6.10
N GLN A 194 -0.94 -4.98 7.36
CA GLN A 194 -1.28 -6.02 8.32
C GLN A 194 -0.14 -7.03 8.55
N ASP A 195 1.10 -6.55 8.45
CA ASP A 195 2.30 -7.36 8.63
C ASP A 195 2.78 -7.29 10.09
N ALA A 196 2.21 -8.17 10.93
CA ALA A 196 2.50 -8.23 12.36
C ALA A 196 4.01 -8.40 12.65
N ARG A 197 4.71 -9.18 11.81
CA ARG A 197 6.16 -9.38 11.97
C ARG A 197 6.90 -8.08 11.74
N ARG A 198 6.63 -7.38 10.63
CA ARG A 198 7.33 -6.13 10.31
C ARG A 198 7.02 -5.00 11.26
N VAL A 199 5.78 -4.89 11.76
CA VAL A 199 5.48 -3.90 12.81
C VAL A 199 6.30 -4.21 14.07
N THR A 200 6.37 -5.47 14.47
CA THR A 200 7.12 -5.90 15.67
C THR A 200 8.62 -5.68 15.54
N GLU A 201 9.20 -5.90 14.35
CA GLU A 201 10.64 -5.69 14.09
C GLU A 201 11.09 -4.22 14.27
N LEU A 202 10.17 -3.25 14.31
CA LEU A 202 10.47 -1.85 14.60
C LEU A 202 10.70 -1.59 16.10
N PHE A 203 10.23 -2.48 16.97
CA PHE A 203 10.43 -2.37 18.42
C PHE A 203 11.78 -2.93 18.82
N SER A 204 12.39 -2.32 19.85
CA SER A 204 13.53 -2.93 20.52
C SER A 204 13.14 -4.30 21.10
N ALA A 205 14.11 -5.18 21.35
CA ALA A 205 13.83 -6.52 21.87
C ALA A 205 13.01 -6.51 23.18
N SER A 206 13.24 -5.50 24.03
CA SER A 206 12.52 -5.26 25.29
C SER A 206 11.49 -4.14 25.19
N GLY A 207 11.07 -3.76 23.98
CA GLY A 207 10.10 -2.69 23.77
C GLY A 207 8.70 -3.10 24.22
N SER A 208 7.81 -2.12 24.32
CA SER A 208 6.45 -2.34 24.82
C SER A 208 5.39 -1.67 23.95
N LEU A 209 4.24 -2.31 23.84
CA LEU A 209 3.02 -1.73 23.29
C LEU A 209 2.00 -1.54 24.41
N VAL A 210 1.39 -0.36 24.47
CA VAL A 210 0.27 -0.06 25.38
C VAL A 210 -0.95 0.29 24.55
N GLU A 211 -2.04 -0.44 24.74
CA GLU A 211 -3.23 -0.33 23.90
C GLU A 211 -4.52 -0.21 24.74
N PRO A 212 -5.52 0.56 24.28
CA PRO A 212 -6.69 0.90 25.09
C PRO A 212 -7.90 -0.02 24.87
N PHE A 213 -7.82 -0.97 23.94
CA PHE A 213 -8.91 -1.83 23.48
C PHE A 213 -9.14 -3.00 24.44
N ASN A 214 -8.07 -3.63 24.96
CA ASN A 214 -8.18 -4.53 26.10
C ASN A 214 -7.86 -3.80 27.40
N ARG A 215 -8.51 -4.24 28.48
CA ARG A 215 -8.36 -3.67 29.82
C ARG A 215 -7.90 -4.71 30.81
N THR A 216 -7.03 -4.32 31.73
CA THR A 216 -6.70 -5.15 32.91
C THR A 216 -7.91 -5.25 33.84
N PRO A 217 -7.92 -6.18 34.82
CA PRO A 217 -8.97 -6.22 35.85
C PRO A 217 -9.15 -4.90 36.62
N GLU A 218 -8.10 -4.09 36.70
CA GLU A 218 -8.08 -2.75 37.31
C GLU A 218 -8.50 -1.61 36.35
N ASP A 219 -9.05 -1.95 35.18
CA ASP A 219 -9.47 -1.01 34.12
C ASP A 219 -8.34 -0.11 33.57
N GLN A 220 -7.12 -0.65 33.51
CA GLN A 220 -5.99 0.03 32.88
C GLN A 220 -5.81 -0.43 31.44
N PRO A 221 -5.27 0.41 30.53
CA PRO A 221 -4.85 -0.03 29.20
C PRO A 221 -3.94 -1.26 29.30
N MET A 222 -4.13 -2.21 28.39
CA MET A 222 -3.30 -3.41 28.35
C MET A 222 -1.88 -3.07 27.90
N ARG A 223 -0.89 -3.73 28.51
CA ARG A 223 0.52 -3.61 28.16
C ARG A 223 1.06 -4.95 27.67
N HIS A 224 1.77 -4.91 26.55
CA HIS A 224 2.45 -6.04 25.93
C HIS A 224 3.96 -5.77 25.93
N ASP A 225 4.69 -6.48 26.77
CA ASP A 225 6.14 -6.32 26.93
C ASP A 225 6.93 -7.35 26.12
N GLY A 226 7.89 -6.86 25.35
CA GLY A 226 8.77 -7.66 24.49
C GLY A 226 8.14 -7.99 23.13
N GLN A 227 8.99 -8.19 22.13
CA GLN A 227 8.57 -8.44 20.74
C GLN A 227 7.61 -9.64 20.60
N ALA A 228 7.77 -10.69 21.41
CA ALA A 228 6.88 -11.86 21.33
C ALA A 228 5.42 -11.52 21.69
N ALA A 229 5.20 -10.73 22.75
CA ALA A 229 3.86 -10.32 23.17
C ALA A 229 3.25 -9.32 22.18
N ILE A 230 4.06 -8.40 21.67
CA ILE A 230 3.66 -7.42 20.65
C ILE A 230 3.24 -8.13 19.35
N TYR A 231 4.02 -9.10 18.90
CA TYR A 231 3.72 -9.90 17.71
C TYR A 231 2.39 -10.64 17.84
N GLN A 232 2.16 -11.31 18.97
CA GLN A 232 0.91 -12.02 19.21
C GLN A 232 -0.29 -11.08 19.16
N TRP A 233 -0.18 -9.90 19.79
CA TRP A 233 -1.25 -8.91 19.75
C TRP A 233 -1.57 -8.45 18.32
N TYR A 234 -0.56 -8.09 17.52
CA TYR A 234 -0.81 -7.71 16.12
C TYR A 234 -1.35 -8.87 15.28
N GLN A 235 -0.86 -10.09 15.50
CA GLN A 235 -1.35 -11.28 14.80
C GLN A 235 -2.85 -11.49 15.06
N GLU A 236 -3.28 -11.36 16.31
CA GLU A 236 -4.70 -11.46 16.70
C GLU A 236 -5.52 -10.28 16.16
N ALA A 237 -5.02 -9.05 16.29
CA ALA A 237 -5.71 -7.85 15.83
C ALA A 237 -5.96 -7.90 14.31
N PHE A 238 -4.93 -8.20 13.52
CA PHE A 238 -5.04 -8.31 12.06
C PHE A 238 -5.87 -9.52 11.61
N GLY A 239 -5.78 -10.65 12.33
CA GLY A 239 -6.59 -11.82 12.05
C GLY A 239 -8.09 -11.60 12.28
N ASN A 240 -8.45 -10.83 13.31
CA ASN A 240 -9.85 -10.56 13.68
C ASN A 240 -10.44 -9.37 12.89
N THR A 241 -9.61 -8.46 12.40
CA THR A 241 -10.05 -7.22 11.75
C THR A 241 -9.24 -6.97 10.47
N PRO A 242 -9.50 -7.70 9.37
CA PRO A 242 -8.71 -7.68 8.14
C PRO A 242 -8.89 -6.41 7.28
N TRP A 243 -9.63 -5.41 7.76
CA TRP A 243 -9.80 -4.11 7.11
C TRP A 243 -9.24 -2.97 7.98
N LEU A 244 -8.41 -3.28 9.00
CA LEU A 244 -7.70 -2.26 9.79
C LEU A 244 -6.83 -1.40 8.84
N ALA A 245 -7.09 -0.10 8.81
CA ALA A 245 -6.26 0.86 8.10
C ALA A 245 -6.18 2.19 8.86
N MET A 246 -5.01 2.83 8.80
CA MET A 246 -4.71 4.11 9.42
C MET A 246 -4.36 5.14 8.34
N LYS A 247 -5.05 6.27 8.35
CA LYS A 247 -4.65 7.47 7.63
C LYS A 247 -3.89 8.37 8.60
N VAL A 248 -2.58 8.54 8.39
CA VAL A 248 -1.77 9.49 9.16
C VAL A 248 -2.18 10.92 8.79
N THR A 249 -2.43 11.74 9.81
CA THR A 249 -2.86 13.14 9.64
C THR A 249 -1.84 14.14 10.18
N GLY A 250 -0.90 13.68 11.00
CA GLY A 250 0.11 14.53 11.59
C GLY A 250 1.23 13.71 12.22
N LEU A 251 2.41 14.30 12.25
CA LEU A 251 3.61 13.72 12.83
C LEU A 251 4.47 14.84 13.40
N GLU A 252 4.64 14.84 14.72
CA GLU A 252 5.34 15.91 15.44
C GLU A 252 6.23 15.35 16.55
N PRO A 253 7.32 16.06 16.93
CA PRO A 253 8.09 15.72 18.11
C PRO A 253 7.23 15.79 19.37
N GLY A 254 7.43 14.84 20.28
CA GLY A 254 6.86 14.88 21.63
C GLY A 254 7.62 15.80 22.58
N VAL A 255 7.18 15.86 23.83
CA VAL A 255 7.76 16.75 24.85
C VAL A 255 9.15 16.28 25.33
N ALA A 256 9.39 14.97 25.35
CA ALA A 256 10.66 14.38 25.78
C ALA A 256 11.58 14.11 24.58
N ASP A 257 12.89 14.09 24.84
CA ASP A 257 13.87 13.70 23.81
C ASP A 257 13.59 12.28 23.31
N GLY A 258 13.57 12.11 21.99
CA GLY A 258 13.24 10.85 21.34
C GLY A 258 11.74 10.52 21.33
N ALA A 259 10.88 11.35 21.91
CA ALA A 259 9.44 11.18 21.83
C ALA A 259 8.88 11.69 20.49
N TRP A 260 7.93 10.97 19.92
CA TRP A 260 7.21 11.36 18.71
C TRP A 260 5.72 11.08 18.85
N VAL A 261 4.91 11.95 18.28
CA VAL A 261 3.45 11.83 18.26
C VAL A 261 3.00 11.70 16.82
N MET A 262 2.28 10.62 16.52
CA MET A 262 1.65 10.42 15.22
C MET A 262 0.14 10.43 15.39
N THR A 263 -0.54 11.42 14.83
CA THR A 263 -2.00 11.47 14.80
C THR A 263 -2.53 10.78 13.57
N TRP A 264 -3.66 10.10 13.71
CA TRP A 264 -4.24 9.31 12.63
C TRP A 264 -5.75 9.24 12.76
N HIS A 265 -6.38 8.96 11.61
CA HIS A 265 -7.77 8.55 11.53
C HIS A 265 -7.83 7.06 11.21
N TYR A 266 -8.66 6.34 11.94
CA TYR A 266 -8.93 4.93 11.70
C TYR A 266 -10.00 4.81 10.63
N MET A 267 -9.66 4.09 9.57
CA MET A 267 -10.51 3.88 8.41
C MET A 267 -11.02 2.45 8.45
N ASP A 268 -12.30 2.26 8.77
CA ASP A 268 -12.99 0.95 8.69
C ASP A 268 -14.29 1.15 7.91
N PRO A 269 -14.47 0.43 6.79
CA PRO A 269 -15.64 0.59 5.93
C PRO A 269 -16.96 0.19 6.61
N ARG A 270 -16.91 -0.47 7.78
CA ARG A 270 -18.09 -0.85 8.57
C ARG A 270 -18.49 0.21 9.59
N LEU A 271 -17.64 1.21 9.83
CA LEU A 271 -18.00 2.33 10.70
C LEU A 271 -18.76 3.38 9.90
N ASP A 272 -19.83 3.94 10.49
CA ASP A 272 -20.58 5.04 9.90
C ASP A 272 -19.69 6.29 9.72
N VAL A 273 -18.75 6.50 10.65
CA VAL A 273 -17.75 7.56 10.61
C VAL A 273 -16.40 7.06 11.12
N PRO A 274 -15.27 7.55 10.56
CA PRO A 274 -13.94 7.30 11.10
C PRO A 274 -13.83 7.81 12.54
N PHE A 275 -12.93 7.22 13.33
CA PHE A 275 -12.54 7.76 14.64
C PHE A 275 -11.06 8.18 14.63
N GLY A 276 -10.68 9.04 15.56
CA GLY A 276 -9.36 9.65 15.63
C GLY A 276 -8.55 9.13 16.80
N GLY A 277 -7.26 8.93 16.58
CA GLY A 277 -6.33 8.52 17.62
C GLY A 277 -4.94 9.08 17.40
N ARG A 278 -4.04 8.75 18.32
CA ARG A 278 -2.62 9.02 18.19
C ARG A 278 -1.79 7.88 18.76
N ASN A 279 -0.59 7.73 18.20
CA ASN A 279 0.46 6.95 18.83
C ASN A 279 1.45 7.90 19.49
N LEU A 280 1.86 7.57 20.71
CA LEU A 280 2.98 8.18 21.41
C LEU A 280 4.14 7.20 21.37
N PHE A 281 5.20 7.55 20.64
CA PHE A 281 6.39 6.74 20.50
C PHE A 281 7.51 7.27 21.38
N THR A 282 8.21 6.37 22.07
CA THR A 282 9.53 6.63 22.66
C THR A 282 10.57 5.91 21.81
N VAL A 283 11.43 6.66 21.12
CA VAL A 283 12.41 6.13 20.16
C VAL A 283 13.83 6.37 20.65
N ALA A 284 14.67 5.35 20.55
CA ALA A 284 16.12 5.50 20.72
C ALA A 284 16.87 4.47 19.86
N GLY A 285 18.02 4.87 19.31
CA GLY A 285 18.88 3.97 18.55
C GLY A 285 18.29 3.45 17.22
N GLY A 286 17.19 4.03 16.73
CA GLY A 286 16.47 3.54 15.56
C GLY A 286 15.44 2.45 15.86
N GLU A 287 15.02 2.32 17.11
CA GLU A 287 14.04 1.34 17.57
C GLU A 287 12.97 2.01 18.45
N ILE A 288 11.78 1.42 18.47
CA ILE A 288 10.68 1.82 19.36
C ILE A 288 10.86 1.11 20.70
N PHE A 289 11.04 1.88 21.77
CA PHE A 289 11.05 1.36 23.14
C PHE A 289 9.64 1.27 23.71
N GLU A 290 8.78 2.22 23.38
CA GLU A 290 7.38 2.16 23.76
C GLU A 290 6.52 2.81 22.68
N ALA A 291 5.40 2.17 22.35
CA ALA A 291 4.30 2.76 21.60
C ALA A 291 3.04 2.72 22.46
N THR A 292 2.42 3.88 22.71
CA THR A 292 1.13 3.96 23.38
C THR A 292 0.06 4.43 22.40
N ILE A 293 -1.01 3.67 22.27
CA ILE A 293 -2.17 4.00 21.46
C ILE A 293 -3.18 4.75 22.32
N GLU A 294 -3.62 5.93 21.86
CA GLU A 294 -4.67 6.71 22.51
C GLU A 294 -5.79 7.02 21.53
N ILE A 295 -7.04 6.78 21.94
CA ILE A 295 -8.22 7.22 21.21
C ILE A 295 -8.52 8.66 21.62
N THR A 296 -8.49 9.58 20.66
CA THR A 296 -8.61 11.02 20.91
C THR A 296 -9.98 11.57 20.51
N GLN A 297 -10.63 10.94 19.52
CA GLN A 297 -11.92 11.35 19.00
C GLN A 297 -12.74 10.10 18.70
N GLN A 298 -13.98 10.03 19.20
CA GLN A 298 -14.89 8.90 18.93
C GLN A 298 -15.49 8.98 17.52
N GLN A 299 -15.56 10.19 16.95
CA GLN A 299 -16.06 10.46 15.61
C GLN A 299 -15.24 11.60 15.02
N VAL A 300 -14.74 11.39 13.80
CA VAL A 300 -14.04 12.40 13.02
C VAL A 300 -15.02 12.97 12.01
N PRO A 301 -15.26 14.29 12.01
CA PRO A 301 -16.08 14.91 10.97
C PRO A 301 -15.38 14.74 9.62
N VAL A 302 -16.08 14.15 8.64
CA VAL A 302 -15.62 14.02 7.26
C VAL A 302 -16.35 15.08 6.45
N GLU A 303 -15.61 16.03 5.88
CA GLU A 303 -16.17 16.99 4.92
C GLU A 303 -16.78 16.23 3.73
N GLY A 304 -18.05 16.53 3.39
CA GLY A 304 -18.75 15.98 2.22
C GLY A 304 -19.77 14.85 2.48
N LEU A 305 -19.92 14.35 3.71
CA LEU A 305 -21.00 13.37 4.02
C LEU A 305 -22.38 14.02 4.22
N GLU A 306 -22.43 15.30 4.61
CA GLU A 306 -23.70 16.03 4.80
C GLU A 306 -24.41 16.35 3.47
N GLU A 307 -23.67 16.59 2.39
CA GLU A 307 -24.25 16.88 1.06
C GLU A 307 -24.84 15.63 0.38
N ALA A 308 -24.32 14.44 0.66
CA ALA A 308 -24.84 13.20 0.06
C ALA A 308 -26.22 12.80 0.63
N ALA A 309 -26.50 13.15 1.89
CA ALA A 309 -27.75 12.83 2.57
C ALA A 309 -28.95 13.65 2.05
N GLU A 310 -28.73 14.85 1.50
CA GLU A 310 -29.82 15.67 0.95
C GLU A 310 -30.28 15.23 -0.45
N THR A 311 -29.48 14.43 -1.17
CA THR A 311 -29.81 13.98 -2.54
C THR A 311 -30.67 12.70 -2.63
N ILE A 312 -31.00 12.04 -1.51
CA ILE A 312 -31.78 10.78 -1.51
C ILE A 312 -33.11 10.93 -0.73
N ALA A 313 -33.76 12.09 -0.81
CA ALA A 313 -35.16 12.24 -0.41
C ALA A 313 -36.03 12.44 -1.66
N PRO A 314 -36.73 11.41 -2.17
CA PRO A 314 -37.78 11.65 -3.16
C PRO A 314 -38.91 12.44 -2.52
N GLU A 315 -39.30 13.54 -3.16
CA GLU A 315 -40.46 14.36 -2.77
C GLU A 315 -41.71 13.47 -2.64
N ALA A 316 -42.31 13.48 -1.46
CA ALA A 316 -43.61 12.86 -1.22
C ALA A 316 -44.71 13.72 -1.86
N THR A 317 -45.07 13.44 -3.11
CA THR A 317 -46.35 13.88 -3.69
C THR A 317 -47.36 12.77 -3.50
N GLY A 318 -48.32 12.97 -2.60
CA GLY A 318 -49.42 12.04 -2.38
C GLY A 318 -50.48 12.11 -3.49
N GLU A 319 -51.06 10.97 -3.82
CA GLU A 319 -52.50 10.85 -4.10
C GLU A 319 -52.96 9.39 -3.96
N VAL A 320 -54.16 9.23 -3.40
CA VAL A 320 -54.79 8.00 -2.91
C VAL A 320 -55.55 7.29 -4.03
N SER A 321 -55.65 5.95 -4.00
CA SER A 321 -56.88 5.21 -4.35
C SER A 321 -56.82 3.75 -3.86
N ALA A 322 -57.80 3.37 -3.03
CA ALA A 322 -58.19 1.98 -2.72
C ALA A 322 -59.17 1.46 -3.79
N PRO A 323 -59.40 0.14 -3.93
CA PRO A 323 -60.47 -0.54 -3.17
C PRO A 323 -60.11 -2.02 -2.76
N ALA A 324 -60.49 -2.53 -1.58
CA ALA A 324 -61.75 -3.20 -1.14
C ALA A 324 -61.62 -4.75 -1.02
N GLU A 325 -62.08 -5.25 0.15
CA GLU A 325 -62.69 -6.54 0.58
C GLU A 325 -62.46 -7.83 -0.26
N GLU A 326 -62.34 -9.06 0.25
CA GLU A 326 -63.10 -9.73 1.33
C GLU A 326 -62.49 -11.12 1.69
N ALA A 327 -62.67 -11.55 2.95
CA ALA A 327 -62.82 -12.89 3.55
C ALA A 327 -62.20 -14.20 2.97
N ALA A 328 -61.57 -14.99 3.85
CA ALA A 328 -61.90 -16.41 4.08
C ALA A 328 -61.26 -16.98 5.36
N GLU A 329 -62.08 -17.61 6.20
CA GLU A 329 -61.78 -18.40 7.40
C GLU A 329 -61.21 -19.80 7.08
N GLY A 330 -60.64 -20.47 8.08
CA GLY A 330 -60.38 -21.93 8.09
C GLY A 330 -59.17 -22.28 8.98
N GLU A 331 -59.33 -22.46 10.29
CA GLU A 331 -59.71 -23.70 11.00
C GLU A 331 -58.49 -24.55 11.45
N ALA A 332 -58.62 -25.04 12.68
CA ALA A 332 -57.57 -25.51 13.56
C ALA A 332 -57.18 -26.98 13.38
N ALA A 333 -56.01 -27.37 13.93
CA ALA A 333 -55.84 -28.67 14.59
C ALA A 333 -54.67 -28.63 15.59
N ALA A 334 -54.97 -29.02 16.83
CA ALA A 334 -54.05 -29.21 17.94
C ALA A 334 -53.44 -30.61 17.94
N GLY A 335 -52.35 -30.79 18.70
CA GLY A 335 -51.79 -32.10 19.05
C GLY A 335 -50.57 -31.99 19.98
N GLU A 336 -50.83 -32.02 21.29
CA GLU A 336 -50.01 -32.61 22.39
C GLU A 336 -49.28 -33.90 21.94
N GLU A 337 -48.22 -34.44 22.53
CA GLU A 337 -47.55 -34.37 23.84
C GLU A 337 -46.24 -35.17 23.68
N GLY A 338 -45.25 -35.03 24.59
CA GLY A 338 -44.21 -36.06 24.74
C GLY A 338 -42.88 -35.59 25.31
N ALA A 339 -42.79 -35.56 26.64
CA ALA A 339 -41.54 -35.48 27.40
C ALA A 339 -40.76 -36.82 27.35
N ALA A 340 -39.43 -36.76 27.35
CA ALA A 340 -38.57 -37.77 27.96
C ALA A 340 -37.17 -37.20 28.24
N GLU A 341 -36.82 -37.19 29.52
CA GLU A 341 -35.48 -37.01 30.08
C GLU A 341 -34.54 -38.15 29.64
N GLY A 342 -33.24 -37.85 29.59
CA GLY A 342 -32.18 -38.83 29.38
C GLY A 342 -30.83 -38.26 29.80
N GLU A 343 -30.48 -38.47 31.06
CA GLU A 343 -29.12 -38.33 31.62
C GLU A 343 -28.14 -39.31 30.95
N ALA A 344 -26.88 -38.88 30.76
CA ALA A 344 -25.65 -39.68 30.75
C ALA A 344 -24.47 -38.69 30.67
N GLU A 345 -23.81 -38.33 31.77
CA GLU A 345 -22.77 -39.07 32.52
C GLU A 345 -21.35 -38.86 31.93
N GLU A 346 -20.47 -38.47 32.86
CA GLU A 346 -19.03 -38.25 32.78
C GLU A 346 -18.25 -39.31 31.98
N ALA A 347 -17.20 -38.85 31.30
CA ALA A 347 -15.99 -39.62 31.11
C ALA A 347 -14.78 -38.67 31.14
N ALA A 348 -14.12 -38.65 32.31
CA ALA A 348 -12.77 -38.14 32.50
C ALA A 348 -11.76 -39.27 32.20
N GLU A 349 -10.70 -38.96 31.45
CA GLU A 349 -9.39 -39.64 31.36
C GLU A 349 -8.63 -38.92 30.21
N ASP A 350 -7.34 -38.60 30.22
CA ASP A 350 -6.22 -38.88 31.12
C ASP A 350 -5.11 -37.90 30.68
N VAL A 351 -4.66 -37.00 31.57
CA VAL A 351 -3.57 -36.05 31.27
C VAL A 351 -2.32 -36.51 32.03
N PRO A 352 -1.24 -36.94 31.36
CA PRO A 352 -0.03 -37.34 32.06
C PRO A 352 0.70 -36.10 32.62
N PRO A 353 1.27 -36.18 33.85
CA PRO A 353 2.00 -35.07 34.45
C PRO A 353 3.36 -34.84 33.76
N PRO A 354 3.90 -33.60 33.81
CA PRO A 354 5.20 -33.28 33.21
C PRO A 354 6.37 -33.95 33.96
N PRO A 355 7.50 -34.22 33.27
CA PRO A 355 8.68 -34.79 33.89
C PRO A 355 9.34 -33.79 34.85
N ALA A 356 9.81 -34.30 35.99
CA ALA A 356 10.54 -33.55 37.00
C ALA A 356 11.92 -33.10 36.49
N ASP A 357 12.23 -31.81 36.67
CA ASP A 357 13.58 -31.27 36.51
C ASP A 357 14.51 -31.81 37.61
N PRO A 358 15.69 -32.33 37.26
CA PRO A 358 16.63 -32.87 38.23
C PRO A 358 17.74 -31.85 38.50
N GLU A 359 17.52 -30.83 39.33
CA GLU A 359 18.64 -30.16 40.02
C GLU A 359 18.29 -29.68 41.44
N ALA A 360 19.18 -30.12 42.35
CA ALA A 360 19.61 -29.47 43.58
C ALA A 360 18.73 -29.56 44.85
N GLY A 361 19.16 -30.46 45.75
CA GLY A 361 19.52 -30.07 47.13
C GLY A 361 18.50 -30.36 48.22
#